data_AF-A0A821T0B2-F1
#
_entry.id   AF-A0A821T0B2-F1
#
_cell.length_a   1.000
_cell.length_b   1.000
_cell.length_c   1.000
_cell.angle_alpha   90.00
_cell.angle_beta   90.00
_cell.angle_gamma   90.00
#
_symmetry.space_group_name_H-M   'P 1'
#
loop_
_entity.id
_entity.type
_entity.pdbx_description
1 polymer ?
#
loop_
_entity_poly.entity_id
_entity_poly.type
_entity_poly.pdbx_seq_one_letter_code
_entity_poly.pdbx_strand_id
1 'polypeptide(L)' 'MNSDETLPTMLDAVIVGAGFAGLYMLYRLREHGFSARILEAGDGIGGTWYWNRYPGARCDL' A
#
# COMPACT_ATOMS: atom_id res chain seq x y z
N MET A 1 -12.30 -7.02 -24.44
CA MET A 1 -11.81 -7.84 -23.31
C MET A 1 -12.10 -7.01 -22.07
N ASN A 2 -13.35 -7.09 -21.60
CA ASN A 2 -13.91 -6.21 -20.59
C ASN A 2 -13.69 -6.81 -19.21
N SER A 3 -13.09 -6.02 -18.33
CA SER A 3 -13.37 -6.04 -16.90
C SER A 3 -13.25 -4.60 -16.43
N ASP A 4 -14.30 -3.82 -16.68
CA ASP A 4 -14.58 -2.65 -15.86
C ASP A 4 -14.86 -3.21 -14.46
N GLU A 5 -13.77 -3.38 -13.69
CA GLU A 5 -13.81 -3.97 -12.36
C GLU A 5 -14.59 -2.97 -11.52
N THR A 6 -15.87 -3.25 -11.28
CA THR A 6 -16.73 -2.40 -10.47
C THR A 6 -16.17 -2.40 -9.06
N LEU A 7 -15.35 -1.39 -8.78
CA LEU A 7 -14.78 -1.23 -7.46
C LEU A 7 -15.96 -1.13 -6.49
N PRO A 8 -16.04 -1.96 -5.44
CA PRO A 8 -17.04 -1.76 -4.40
C PRO A 8 -17.05 -0.29 -4.00
N THR A 9 -18.21 0.34 -4.17
CA THR A 9 -18.42 1.78 -3.95
C THR A 9 -18.18 2.17 -2.49
N MET A 10 -18.17 1.18 -1.59
CA MET A 10 -17.76 1.33 -0.20
C MET A 10 -16.66 0.35 0.15
N LEU A 11 -15.66 0.85 0.87
CA LEU A 11 -14.61 0.08 1.51
C LEU A 11 -14.70 0.32 3.02
N ASP A 12 -14.36 -0.69 3.81
CA ASP A 12 -14.24 -0.54 5.26
C ASP A 12 -13.05 0.36 5.62
N ALA A 13 -11.99 0.34 4.81
CA ALA A 13 -10.82 1.20 5.00
C ALA A 13 -10.10 1.57 3.69
N VAL A 14 -9.59 2.80 3.66
CA VAL A 14 -8.63 3.27 2.65
C VAL A 14 -7.33 3.66 3.36
N ILE A 15 -6.22 3.15 2.86
CA ILE A 15 -4.89 3.32 3.42
C ILE A 15 -4.09 4.21 2.47
N VAL A 16 -3.41 5.23 3.01
CA VAL A 16 -2.56 6.12 2.22
C VAL A 16 -1.09 5.79 2.51
N GLY A 17 -0.36 5.40 1.45
CA GLY A 17 1.05 5.03 1.46
C GLY A 17 1.30 3.52 1.51
N ALA A 18 2.07 3.00 0.55
CA ALA A 18 2.51 1.61 0.44
C ALA A 18 3.95 1.39 0.93
N GLY A 19 4.29 2.01 2.07
CA GLY A 19 5.44 1.62 2.89
C GLY A 19 5.14 0.41 3.78
N PHE A 20 6.12 0.01 4.62
CA PHE A 20 5.96 -1.14 5.52
C PHE A 20 4.68 -1.11 6.37
N ALA A 21 4.38 0.04 6.98
CA ALA A 21 3.19 0.19 7.82
C ALA A 21 1.89 0.00 7.03
N GLY A 22 1.79 0.61 5.84
CA GLY A 22 0.59 0.52 5.00
C GLY A 22 0.38 -0.89 4.45
N LEU A 23 1.45 -1.55 3.98
CA LEU A 23 1.39 -2.93 3.50
C LEU A 23 0.97 -3.90 4.61
N TYR A 24 1.54 -3.74 5.81
CA TYR A 24 1.17 -4.57 6.95
C TYR A 24 -0.27 -4.33 7.39
N MET A 25 -0.73 -3.08 7.42
CA MET A 25 -2.12 -2.76 7.73
C MET A 25 -3.09 -3.36 6.71
N LEU A 26 -2.78 -3.27 5.41
CA LEU A 26 -3.58 -3.88 4.35
C LEU A 26 -3.67 -5.40 4.54
N TYR A 27 -2.55 -6.05 4.82
CA TYR A 27 -2.48 -7.48 5.10
C TYR A 27 -3.38 -7.85 6.29
N ARG A 28 -3.25 -7.15 7.42
CA ARG A 28 -4.01 -7.42 8.64
C ARG A 28 -5.51 -7.18 8.46
N LEU A 29 -5.91 -6.10 7.78
CA LEU A 29 -7.32 -5.81 7.53
C LEU A 29 -7.96 -6.91 6.66
N ARG A 30 -7.26 -7.37 5.62
CA ARG A 30 -7.72 -8.47 4.78
C ARG A 30 -7.79 -9.80 5.53
N GLU A 31 -6.84 -10.10 6.40
CA GLU A 31 -6.90 -11.29 7.27
C GLU A 31 -8.15 -11.30 8.17
N HIS A 32 -8.63 -10.12 8.58
CA HIS A 32 -9.82 -9.98 9.44
C HIS A 32 -11.12 -9.84 8.64
N GLY A 33 -11.08 -10.01 7.31
CA GLY A 33 -12.26 -9.98 6.44
C GLY A 33 -12.74 -8.58 6.06
N PHE A 34 -11.97 -7.52 6.37
CA PHE A 34 -12.32 -6.16 5.95
C PHE A 34 -11.95 -5.92 4.48
N SER A 35 -12.83 -5.19 3.79
CA SER A 35 -12.56 -4.65 2.46
C SER A 35 -11.65 -3.42 2.57
N ALA A 36 -10.38 -3.58 2.18
CA ALA A 36 -9.38 -2.53 2.27
C ALA A 36 -8.57 -2.36 1.00
N ARG A 37 -8.16 -1.11 0.72
CA ARG A 37 -7.26 -0.74 -0.37
C ARG A 37 -6.18 0.23 0.08
N ILE A 38 -5.08 0.21 -0.68
CA ILE A 38 -3.96 1.14 -0.51
C ILE A 38 -3.90 2.08 -1.71
N LEU A 39 -3.60 3.34 -1.46
CA LEU A 39 -3.25 4.33 -2.47
C LEU A 39 -1.81 4.76 -2.21
N GLU A 40 -0.95 4.66 -3.22
CA GLU A 40 0.45 5.07 -3.18
C GLU A 40 0.68 6.13 -4.26
N ALA A 41 1.45 7.16 -3.92
CA ALA A 41 1.77 8.24 -4.83
C ALA A 41 2.87 7.85 -5.83
N GLY A 42 3.78 6.95 -5.43
CA GLY A 42 4.82 6.42 -6.29
C GLY A 42 4.33 5.28 -7.19
N ASP A 43 5.14 4.95 -8.21
CA ASP A 43 4.85 3.86 -9.15
C ASP A 43 5.15 2.46 -8.56
N GLY A 44 5.48 2.38 -7.28
CA GLY A 44 5.82 1.13 -6.62
C GLY A 44 5.81 1.23 -5.09
N ILE A 45 5.90 0.07 -4.46
CA ILE A 45 5.89 -0.08 -3.01
C ILE A 45 7.26 0.27 -2.40
N GLY A 46 7.26 0.56 -1.10
CA GLY A 46 8.48 0.67 -0.28
C GLY A 46 8.54 1.92 0.59
N GLY A 47 7.70 2.92 0.33
CA GLY A 47 7.67 4.17 1.10
C GLY A 47 9.05 4.85 1.11
N THR A 48 9.63 5.03 2.29
CA THR A 48 10.98 5.58 2.47
C THR A 48 12.01 4.94 1.52
N TRP A 49 11.97 3.62 1.34
CA TRP A 49 12.93 2.88 0.51
C TRP A 49 12.65 2.94 -0.99
N TYR A 50 11.41 3.27 -1.37
CA TYR A 50 11.09 3.52 -2.77
C TYR A 50 11.66 4.88 -3.21
N TRP A 51 11.43 5.91 -2.40
CA TRP A 51 11.79 7.29 -2.73
C TRP A 51 13.29 7.59 -2.52
N ASN A 52 13.93 7.00 -1.52
CA ASN A 52 15.33 7.29 -1.20
C ASN A 52 16.28 6.28 -1.86
N ARG A 53 16.86 6.67 -3.00
CA ARG A 53 17.82 5.85 -3.78
C ARG A 53 19.17 6.53 -4.00
N TYR A 54 19.56 7.42 -3.09
CA TYR A 54 20.88 8.04 -3.14
C TYR A 54 21.99 7.05 -2.73
N PRO A 55 23.23 7.20 -3.22
CA PRO A 55 24.34 6.34 -2.84
C PRO A 55 24.57 6.33 -1.32
N GLY A 56 24.64 5.14 -0.72
CA GLY A 56 24.86 4.97 0.72
C GLY A 56 23.60 4.96 1.57
N ALA A 57 22.40 5.04 0.98
CA ALA A 57 21.14 4.80 1.69
C ALA A 57 21.15 3.43 2.38
N ARG A 58 20.94 3.42 3.70
CA ARG A 58 20.97 2.22 4.55
C ARG A 58 20.11 2.39 5.79
N CYS A 59 19.82 1.27 6.45
CA CYS A 59 19.28 1.23 7.81
C CYS A 59 20.43 1.42 8.82
N ASP A 60 20.11 1.95 10.00
CA ASP A 60 21.02 2.14 11.13
C ASP A 60 20.79 1.15 12.29
N LEU A 61 19.79 0.28 12.16
CA LEU A 61 19.42 -0.79 13.10
C LEU A 61 19.77 -2.18 12.56
#